data_AF-G5JB38-F1
#
_entry.id   AF-G5JB38-F1
#
_cell.length_a   1.000
_cell.length_b   1.000
_cell.length_c   1.000
_cell.angle_alpha   90.00
_cell.angle_beta   90.00
_cell.angle_gamma   90.00
#
_symmetry.space_group_name_H-M   'P 1'
#
loop_
_entity.id
_entity.type
_entity.pdbx_description
1 polymer ?
#
loop_
_entity_poly.entity_id
_entity_poly.type
_entity_poly.pdbx_seq_one_letter_code
_entity_poly.pdbx_strand_id
1 'polypeptide(L)'
;MKCINCGRDSKLKDRTANNGCCYYCGHQFAFEPTTMKGKAKFTDPFFAKVISDISADNTLFFTIKQFHYFLDKRLKRKSSNLGCGSVFTVIFFNIWFTLFVGSFLATAIGYIAFPLASWTINLLFIIGIYKQIISEENTYQSRKNYSIMLILYGISVLVIGIFFSINLLNSFLFFSLFTLLGMGSIYLGIRNQINRPMSQIFAVSQSQVYQWLNRWQQINRSTINCSLSYLLSSPNTERFNPVNLENNYYSFDRAIICDKPKIAQFLIRNNFHFENNCAVLSIDGYPQSIFNTVMEMLQRNPDL
;
A
#
# COMPACT_ATOMS: atom_id res chain seq x y z
N MET A 1 24.40 3.45 10.34
CA MET A 1 23.32 4.40 9.95
C MET A 1 23.77 5.80 10.27
N LYS A 2 23.32 6.79 9.51
CA LYS A 2 23.66 8.20 9.76
C LYS A 2 22.90 8.73 10.97
N CYS A 3 23.59 9.51 11.80
CA CYS A 3 22.95 10.25 12.87
C CYS A 3 22.17 11.43 12.28
N ILE A 4 20.89 11.56 12.62
CA ILE A 4 20.05 12.66 12.14
C ILE A 4 20.46 14.03 12.72
N ASN A 5 21.10 14.02 13.91
CA ASN A 5 21.53 15.24 14.58
C ASN A 5 22.88 15.79 14.06
N CYS A 6 23.89 14.93 13.89
CA CYS A 6 25.24 15.36 13.49
C CYS A 6 25.67 14.92 12.09
N GLY A 7 24.83 14.18 11.35
CA GLY A 7 25.10 13.72 9.98
C GLY A 7 26.15 12.61 9.84
N ARG A 8 26.92 12.29 10.89
CA ARG A 8 27.97 11.26 10.85
C ARG A 8 27.41 9.85 10.73
N ASP A 9 28.14 9.02 10.00
CA ASP A 9 27.91 7.58 9.98
C ASP A 9 28.32 6.95 11.31
N SER A 10 27.41 6.16 11.86
CA SER A 10 27.66 5.36 13.07
C SER A 10 27.57 3.87 12.72
N LYS A 11 28.58 3.09 13.13
CA LYS A 11 28.57 1.62 12.98
C LYS A 11 27.83 0.97 14.15
N LEU A 12 27.35 -0.26 13.95
CA LEU A 12 26.59 -0.97 14.98
C LEU A 12 27.41 -1.16 16.26
N LYS A 13 28.69 -1.56 16.13
CA LYS A 13 29.61 -1.74 17.26
C LYS A 13 29.72 -0.47 18.12
N ASP A 14 29.85 0.70 17.49
CA ASP A 14 29.99 1.98 18.19
C ASP A 14 28.72 2.34 18.96
N ARG A 15 27.54 2.07 18.39
CA ARG A 15 26.25 2.29 19.07
C ARG A 15 26.06 1.34 20.24
N THR A 16 26.41 0.06 20.07
CA THR A 16 26.31 -0.93 21.16
C THR A 16 27.27 -0.60 22.30
N ALA A 17 28.48 -0.13 21.99
CA ALA A 17 29.44 0.32 23.00
C ALA A 17 28.99 1.60 23.73
N ASN A 18 28.19 2.45 23.06
CA ASN A 18 27.72 3.72 23.59
C ASN A 18 26.22 3.71 23.94
N ASN A 19 25.68 2.60 24.43
CA ASN A 19 24.30 2.48 24.93
C ASN A 19 23.20 2.95 23.96
N GLY A 20 23.37 2.76 22.66
CA GLY A 20 22.42 3.19 21.63
C GLY A 20 22.50 4.67 21.29
N CYS A 21 23.58 5.36 21.68
CA CYS A 21 23.83 6.76 21.35
C CYS A 21 24.91 6.92 20.27
N CYS A 22 24.86 8.04 19.56
CA CYS A 22 25.92 8.43 18.64
C CYS A 22 27.22 8.67 19.43
N TYR A 23 28.30 7.97 19.06
CA TYR A 23 29.61 8.11 19.71
C TYR A 23 30.18 9.53 19.65
N TYR A 24 29.74 10.33 18.67
CA TYR A 24 30.25 11.69 18.47
C TYR A 24 29.44 12.76 19.20
N CYS A 25 28.11 12.80 19.00
CA CYS A 25 27.27 13.87 19.56
C CYS A 25 26.42 13.43 20.77
N GLY A 26 26.54 12.17 21.21
CA GLY A 26 25.76 11.63 22.33
C GLY A 26 24.26 11.46 22.04
N HIS A 27 23.79 11.81 20.84
CA HIS A 27 22.38 11.72 20.48
C HIS A 27 21.88 10.27 20.51
N GLN A 28 20.81 10.02 21.25
CA GLN A 28 20.18 8.70 21.35
C GLN A 28 19.44 8.34 20.06
N PHE A 29 19.60 7.12 19.57
CA PHE A 29 18.83 6.64 18.42
C PHE A 29 17.44 6.13 18.84
N ALA A 30 16.41 6.54 18.11
CA ALA A 30 15.03 6.14 18.37
C ALA A 30 14.73 4.71 17.89
N PHE A 31 15.34 4.27 16.78
CA PHE A 31 15.09 2.98 16.15
C PHE A 31 16.39 2.26 15.84
N GLU A 32 16.51 1.03 16.36
CA GLU A 32 17.61 0.12 16.04
C GLU A 32 17.06 -1.18 15.42
N PRO A 33 17.32 -1.44 14.12
CA PRO A 33 16.75 -2.58 13.39
C PRO A 33 16.96 -3.96 14.02
N THR A 34 18.03 -4.15 14.79
CA THR A 34 18.34 -5.43 15.46
C THR A 34 17.45 -5.68 16.67
N THR A 35 16.94 -4.63 17.31
CA THR A 35 16.09 -4.70 18.51
C THR A 35 14.60 -4.70 18.18
N MET A 36 14.23 -4.29 16.97
CA MET A 36 12.83 -4.24 16.54
C MET A 36 12.24 -5.65 16.34
N LYS A 37 11.09 -5.90 16.95
CA LYS A 37 10.33 -7.14 16.80
C LYS A 37 9.47 -7.09 15.53
N GLY A 38 9.40 -8.20 14.80
CA GLY A 38 8.53 -8.37 13.64
C GLY A 38 9.19 -8.10 12.28
N LYS A 39 8.35 -8.02 11.23
CA LYS A 39 8.79 -7.81 9.84
C LYS A 39 9.20 -6.36 9.53
N ALA A 40 8.76 -5.40 10.35
CA ALA A 40 9.07 -3.97 10.18
C ALA A 40 10.40 -3.62 10.86
N LYS A 41 11.46 -3.47 10.07
CA LYS A 41 12.79 -3.05 10.53
C LYS A 41 13.23 -1.81 9.78
N PHE A 42 13.56 -0.75 10.51
CA PHE A 42 14.00 0.52 9.92
C PHE A 42 14.86 1.32 10.90
N THR A 43 15.45 2.40 10.39
CA THR A 43 16.40 3.26 11.10
C THR A 43 15.89 4.69 11.22
N ASP A 44 16.47 5.50 12.10
CA ASP A 44 16.11 6.91 12.26
C ASP A 44 16.12 7.73 10.96
N PRO A 45 17.13 7.64 10.08
CA PRO A 45 17.09 8.36 8.80
C PRO A 45 15.93 7.96 7.89
N PHE A 46 15.52 6.69 7.95
CA PHE A 46 14.35 6.23 7.20
C PHE A 46 13.09 6.87 7.76
N PHE A 47 12.92 6.88 9.09
CA PHE A 47 11.75 7.46 9.73
C PHE A 47 11.67 8.98 9.54
N ALA A 48 12.79 9.70 9.67
CA ALA A 48 12.89 11.12 9.35
C ALA A 48 12.49 11.41 7.90
N LYS A 49 12.99 10.59 6.95
CA LYS A 49 12.60 10.71 5.54
C LYS A 49 11.13 10.41 5.31
N VAL A 50 10.53 9.47 6.03
CA VAL A 50 9.08 9.21 5.96
C VAL A 50 8.30 10.45 6.39
N ILE A 51 8.74 11.11 7.47
CA ILE A 51 8.11 12.34 7.98
C ILE A 51 8.24 13.48 6.97
N SER A 52 9.43 13.72 6.39
CA SER A 52 9.56 14.82 5.41
C SER A 52 8.85 14.50 4.09
N ASP A 53 8.89 13.25 3.61
CA ASP A 53 8.20 12.85 2.38
C ASP A 53 6.67 13.03 2.50
N ILE A 54 6.07 12.73 3.66
CA ILE A 54 4.60 12.89 3.84
C ILE A 54 4.19 14.34 4.08
N SER A 55 5.05 15.16 4.69
CA SER A 55 4.80 16.59 4.89
C SER A 55 5.20 17.43 3.68
N ALA A 56 5.62 16.81 2.57
CA ALA A 56 6.18 17.50 1.41
C ALA A 56 7.25 18.53 1.83
N ASP A 57 8.25 18.04 2.58
CA ASP A 57 9.33 18.83 3.17
C ASP A 57 8.83 19.97 4.06
N ASN A 58 7.95 19.64 5.01
CA ASN A 58 7.42 20.56 6.02
C ASN A 58 6.55 21.67 5.44
N THR A 59 5.73 21.36 4.44
CA THR A 59 4.78 22.30 3.85
C THR A 59 3.33 21.90 4.13
N LEU A 60 3.05 20.60 4.23
CA LEU A 60 1.71 20.05 4.39
C LEU A 60 1.52 19.38 5.74
N PHE A 61 0.39 19.69 6.38
CA PHE A 61 -0.09 18.98 7.55
C PHE A 61 -0.68 17.63 7.16
N PHE A 62 -0.51 16.61 8.00
CA PHE A 62 -1.01 15.27 7.76
C PHE A 62 -1.62 14.65 9.01
N THR A 63 -2.52 13.70 8.82
CA THR A 63 -3.15 12.95 9.90
C THR A 63 -2.33 11.72 10.28
N ILE A 64 -2.52 11.24 11.51
CA ILE A 64 -1.93 9.98 11.97
C ILE A 64 -2.30 8.76 11.11
N LYS A 65 -3.51 8.75 10.52
CA LYS A 65 -3.96 7.66 9.64
C LYS A 65 -3.21 7.70 8.30
N GLN A 66 -3.04 8.90 7.73
CA GLN A 66 -2.23 9.08 6.51
C GLN A 66 -0.78 8.66 6.77
N PHE A 67 -0.21 9.04 7.92
CA PHE A 67 1.14 8.60 8.31
C PHE A 67 1.26 7.08 8.41
N HIS A 68 0.32 6.43 9.11
CA HIS A 68 0.30 4.97 9.23
C HIS A 68 0.23 4.29 7.86
N TYR A 69 -0.69 4.72 7.00
CA TYR A 69 -0.82 4.18 5.65
C TYR A 69 0.46 4.38 4.82
N PHE A 70 1.04 5.58 4.86
CA PHE A 70 2.23 5.92 4.10
C PHE A 70 3.47 5.12 4.59
N LEU A 71 3.65 5.01 5.91
CA LEU A 71 4.70 4.20 6.51
C LEU A 71 4.55 2.72 6.13
N ASP A 72 3.35 2.16 6.26
CA ASP A 72 3.06 0.78 5.89
C ASP A 72 3.37 0.50 4.43
N LYS A 73 2.99 1.41 3.53
CA LYS A 73 3.28 1.32 2.09
C LYS A 73 4.78 1.31 1.79
N ARG A 74 5.61 2.04 2.56
CA ARG A 74 7.07 2.04 2.40
C ARG A 74 7.76 0.83 3.00
N LEU A 75 7.20 0.28 4.09
CA LEU A 75 7.74 -0.92 4.75
C LEU A 75 7.37 -2.20 4.00
N LYS A 76 6.19 -2.25 3.38
CA LYS A 76 5.84 -3.33 2.47
C LYS A 76 6.78 -3.28 1.28
N ARG A 77 7.46 -4.41 1.03
CA ARG A 77 8.33 -4.59 -0.13
C ARG A 77 7.53 -4.19 -1.37
N LYS A 78 8.09 -3.30 -2.21
CA LYS A 78 7.50 -3.00 -3.52
C LYS A 78 7.24 -4.34 -4.19
N SER A 79 5.99 -4.63 -4.55
CA SER A 79 5.75 -5.81 -5.36
C SER A 79 6.57 -5.64 -6.61
N SER A 80 7.39 -6.64 -6.92
CA SER A 80 7.98 -6.74 -8.24
C SER A 80 6.85 -6.50 -9.23
N ASN A 81 7.03 -5.52 -10.11
CA ASN A 81 6.23 -5.46 -11.32
C ASN A 81 6.60 -6.73 -12.08
N LEU A 82 5.87 -7.81 -11.82
CA LEU A 82 5.86 -8.99 -12.68
C LEU A 82 5.23 -8.49 -13.98
N GLY A 83 6.08 -7.99 -14.89
CA GLY A 83 5.68 -7.64 -16.26
C GLY A 83 5.54 -8.91 -17.10
N CYS A 84 5.25 -8.77 -18.40
CA CYS A 84 5.10 -9.91 -19.33
C CYS A 84 6.26 -10.91 -19.29
N GLY A 85 7.48 -10.48 -18.90
CA GLY A 85 8.62 -11.36 -18.72
C GLY A 85 8.38 -12.52 -17.75
N SER A 86 7.54 -12.36 -16.72
CA SER A 86 7.23 -13.48 -15.82
C SER A 86 6.31 -14.52 -16.46
N VAL A 87 5.43 -14.13 -17.38
CA VAL A 87 4.61 -15.09 -18.14
C VAL A 87 5.51 -15.93 -19.03
N PHE A 88 6.50 -15.32 -19.69
CA PHE A 88 7.48 -16.03 -20.49
C PHE A 88 8.28 -17.04 -19.66
N THR A 89 8.74 -16.65 -18.47
CA THR A 89 9.42 -17.57 -17.55
C THR A 89 8.53 -18.76 -17.19
N VAL A 90 7.24 -18.53 -16.89
CA VAL A 90 6.30 -19.61 -16.57
C VAL A 90 6.09 -20.54 -17.77
N ILE A 91 5.89 -20.00 -18.98
CA ILE A 91 5.75 -20.80 -20.21
C ILE A 91 7.01 -21.63 -20.47
N PHE A 92 8.19 -21.03 -20.31
CA PHE A 92 9.47 -21.72 -20.44
C PHE A 92 9.57 -22.90 -19.47
N PHE A 93 9.32 -22.68 -18.18
CA PHE A 93 9.32 -23.76 -17.19
C PHE A 93 8.25 -24.82 -17.46
N ASN A 94 7.10 -24.44 -18.02
CA ASN A 94 6.04 -25.37 -18.40
C ASN A 94 6.51 -26.37 -19.47
N ILE A 95 7.22 -25.89 -20.50
CA ILE A 95 7.78 -26.73 -21.57
C ILE A 95 8.81 -27.71 -20.98
N TRP A 96 9.77 -27.22 -20.21
CA TRP A 96 10.81 -28.05 -19.61
C TRP A 96 10.24 -29.10 -18.64
N PHE A 97 9.30 -28.70 -17.78
CA PHE A 97 8.64 -29.63 -16.86
C PHE A 97 7.87 -30.71 -17.62
N THR A 98 7.12 -30.33 -18.66
CA THR A 98 6.35 -31.26 -19.49
C THR A 98 7.26 -32.28 -20.16
N LEU A 99 8.38 -31.84 -20.75
CA LEU A 99 9.33 -32.75 -21.39
C LEU A 99 10.01 -33.66 -20.37
N PHE A 100 10.55 -33.11 -19.28
CA PHE A 100 11.28 -33.88 -18.27
C PHE A 100 10.39 -34.90 -17.56
N VAL A 101 9.27 -34.44 -16.98
CA VAL A 101 8.34 -35.30 -16.23
C VAL A 101 7.55 -36.21 -17.16
N GLY A 102 7.18 -35.71 -18.35
CA GLY A 102 6.51 -36.51 -19.37
C GLY A 102 7.39 -37.67 -19.84
N SER A 103 8.69 -37.43 -20.13
CA SER A 103 9.62 -38.49 -20.51
C SER A 103 9.81 -39.53 -19.41
N PHE A 104 9.90 -39.11 -18.15
CA PHE A 104 10.02 -40.04 -17.02
C PHE A 104 8.76 -40.91 -16.88
N LEU A 105 7.57 -40.30 -16.88
CA LEU A 105 6.29 -41.02 -16.75
C LEU A 105 5.92 -41.85 -17.97
N ALA A 106 6.42 -41.50 -19.17
CA ALA A 106 6.13 -42.23 -20.40
C ALA A 106 6.59 -43.69 -20.35
N THR A 107 7.58 -44.01 -19.50
CA THR A 107 8.02 -45.39 -19.25
C THR A 107 6.93 -46.28 -18.64
N ALA A 108 5.98 -45.70 -17.91
CA ALA A 108 4.91 -46.43 -17.24
C ALA A 108 3.57 -46.34 -17.96
N ILE A 109 3.21 -45.17 -18.47
CA ILE A 109 1.86 -44.88 -19.01
C ILE A 109 1.88 -44.43 -20.49
N GLY A 110 3.03 -44.57 -21.17
CA GLY A 110 3.19 -44.24 -22.58
C GLY A 110 3.02 -42.75 -22.87
N TYR A 111 2.69 -42.42 -24.13
CA TYR A 111 2.62 -41.03 -24.62
C TYR A 111 1.56 -40.14 -23.93
N ILE A 112 0.59 -40.73 -23.22
CA ILE A 112 -0.40 -39.98 -22.42
C ILE A 112 0.28 -39.22 -21.27
N ALA A 113 1.48 -39.63 -20.86
CA ALA A 113 2.28 -38.96 -19.83
C ALA A 113 2.51 -37.46 -20.10
N PHE A 114 2.82 -37.08 -21.34
CA PHE A 114 3.16 -35.70 -21.69
C PHE A 114 1.98 -34.72 -21.51
N PRO A 115 0.79 -34.95 -22.10
CA PRO A 115 -0.33 -34.04 -21.88
C PRO A 115 -0.81 -34.04 -20.43
N LEU A 116 -0.70 -35.15 -19.71
CA LEU A 116 -1.03 -35.20 -18.29
C LEU A 116 -0.05 -34.37 -17.45
N ALA A 117 1.26 -34.48 -17.71
CA ALA A 117 2.29 -33.67 -17.07
C ALA A 117 2.09 -32.16 -17.37
N SER A 118 1.76 -31.81 -18.61
CA SER A 118 1.46 -30.42 -18.98
C SER A 118 0.20 -29.89 -18.30
N TRP A 119 -0.88 -30.69 -18.27
CA TRP A 119 -2.12 -30.29 -17.63
C TRP A 119 -1.94 -30.05 -16.12
N THR A 120 -1.22 -30.95 -15.44
CA THR A 120 -0.96 -30.85 -14.01
C THR A 120 -0.13 -29.62 -13.64
N ILE A 121 0.94 -29.31 -14.38
CA ILE A 121 1.76 -28.12 -14.09
C ILE A 121 0.99 -26.82 -14.35
N ASN A 122 0.16 -26.77 -15.40
CA ASN A 122 -0.72 -25.62 -15.68
C ASN A 122 -1.72 -25.38 -14.54
N LEU A 123 -2.34 -26.43 -14.04
CA LEU A 123 -3.24 -26.37 -12.88
C LEU A 123 -2.51 -25.80 -11.65
N LEU A 124 -1.31 -26.30 -11.34
CA LEU A 124 -0.52 -25.85 -10.19
C LEU A 124 -0.13 -24.37 -10.30
N PHE A 125 0.27 -23.90 -11.49
CA PHE A 125 0.56 -22.48 -11.72
C PHE A 125 -0.67 -21.61 -11.53
N ILE A 126 -1.82 -22.01 -12.08
CA ILE A 126 -3.10 -21.29 -11.91
C ILE A 126 -3.45 -21.19 -10.42
N ILE A 127 -3.35 -22.28 -9.66
CA ILE A 127 -3.60 -22.29 -8.22
C ILE A 127 -2.61 -21.38 -7.47
N GLY A 128 -1.32 -21.43 -7.83
CA GLY A 128 -0.28 -20.61 -7.22
C GLY A 128 -0.53 -19.11 -7.42
N ILE A 129 -0.84 -18.69 -8.65
CA ILE A 129 -1.18 -17.30 -8.98
C ILE A 129 -2.49 -16.90 -8.28
N TYR A 130 -3.49 -17.76 -8.28
CA TYR A 130 -4.78 -17.50 -7.63
C TYR A 130 -4.65 -17.30 -6.11
N LYS A 131 -3.79 -18.09 -5.44
CA LYS A 131 -3.45 -17.87 -4.03
C LYS A 131 -2.86 -16.48 -3.79
N GLN A 132 -2.03 -15.98 -4.71
CA GLN A 132 -1.47 -14.63 -4.58
C GLN A 132 -2.50 -13.52 -4.81
N ILE A 133 -3.52 -13.75 -5.66
CA ILE A 133 -4.65 -12.83 -5.86
C ILE A 133 -5.47 -12.70 -4.57
N ILE A 134 -5.68 -13.80 -3.84
CA ILE A 134 -6.49 -13.80 -2.62
C ILE A 134 -5.70 -13.35 -1.39
N SER A 135 -4.38 -13.54 -1.37
CA SER A 135 -3.55 -13.28 -0.19
C SER A 135 -3.74 -11.88 0.39
N GLU A 136 -4.13 -11.83 1.67
CA GLU A 136 -4.37 -10.58 2.39
C GLU A 136 -3.09 -9.76 2.65
N GLU A 137 -1.93 -10.42 2.60
CA GLU A 137 -0.62 -9.79 2.75
C GLU A 137 -0.25 -8.93 1.54
N ASN A 138 -0.77 -9.26 0.35
CA ASN A 138 -0.47 -8.53 -0.88
C ASN A 138 -1.23 -7.21 -0.94
N THR A 139 -0.60 -6.20 -1.55
CA THR A 139 -1.24 -4.90 -1.80
C THR A 139 -2.30 -5.03 -2.89
N TYR A 140 -3.27 -4.11 -2.92
CA TYR A 140 -4.26 -4.02 -3.98
C TYR A 140 -3.61 -4.03 -5.38
N GLN A 141 -2.55 -3.23 -5.57
CA GLN A 141 -1.84 -3.17 -6.84
C GLN A 141 -1.20 -4.50 -7.21
N SER A 142 -0.61 -5.20 -6.24
CA SER A 142 -0.02 -6.53 -6.46
C SER A 142 -1.07 -7.56 -6.88
N ARG A 143 -2.22 -7.59 -6.19
CA ARG A 143 -3.33 -8.52 -6.52
C ARG A 143 -3.90 -8.22 -7.91
N LYS A 144 -4.02 -6.95 -8.28
CA LYS A 144 -4.40 -6.51 -9.63
C LYS A 144 -3.39 -6.98 -10.68
N ASN A 145 -2.09 -6.87 -10.41
CA ASN A 145 -1.07 -7.38 -11.33
C ASN A 145 -1.17 -8.91 -11.47
N TYR A 146 -1.36 -9.66 -10.38
CA TYR A 146 -1.53 -11.12 -10.44
C TYR A 146 -2.81 -11.54 -11.19
N SER A 147 -3.90 -10.79 -11.09
CA SER A 147 -5.12 -11.08 -11.86
C SER A 147 -4.92 -10.86 -13.36
N ILE A 148 -4.20 -9.79 -13.75
CA ILE A 148 -3.81 -9.57 -15.15
C ILE A 148 -2.90 -10.70 -15.64
N MET A 149 -1.91 -11.10 -14.84
CA MET A 149 -1.03 -12.23 -15.15
C MET A 149 -1.82 -13.53 -15.34
N LEU A 150 -2.82 -13.80 -14.51
CA LEU A 150 -3.67 -14.97 -14.63
C LEU A 150 -4.49 -14.96 -15.93
N ILE A 151 -4.99 -13.79 -16.35
CA ILE A 151 -5.71 -13.64 -17.63
C ILE A 151 -4.78 -13.89 -18.81
N LEU A 152 -3.61 -13.24 -18.85
CA LEU A 152 -2.63 -13.41 -19.93
C LEU A 152 -2.13 -14.85 -20.01
N TYR A 153 -1.87 -15.47 -18.86
CA TYR A 153 -1.50 -16.88 -18.79
C TYR A 153 -2.64 -17.77 -19.30
N GLY A 154 -3.88 -17.52 -18.89
CA GLY A 154 -5.05 -18.24 -19.36
C GLY A 154 -5.24 -18.20 -20.88
N ILE A 155 -5.04 -17.03 -21.49
CA ILE A 155 -5.05 -16.87 -22.95
C ILE A 155 -3.96 -17.74 -23.60
N SER A 156 -2.74 -17.73 -23.04
CA SER A 156 -1.65 -18.57 -23.55
C SER A 156 -1.95 -20.06 -23.45
N VAL A 157 -2.56 -20.51 -22.35
CA VAL A 157 -2.98 -21.91 -22.14
C VAL A 157 -4.06 -22.30 -23.14
N LEU A 158 -5.01 -21.42 -23.45
CA LEU A 158 -6.02 -21.67 -24.49
C LEU A 158 -5.35 -21.85 -25.86
N VAL A 159 -4.56 -20.86 -26.31
CA VAL A 159 -3.98 -20.90 -27.66
C VAL A 159 -3.05 -22.09 -27.84
N ILE A 160 -2.12 -22.30 -26.91
CA ILE A 160 -1.13 -23.37 -26.99
C ILE A 160 -1.76 -24.74 -26.73
N GLY A 161 -2.64 -24.84 -25.73
CA GLY A 161 -3.30 -26.10 -25.35
C GLY A 161 -4.28 -26.59 -26.42
N ILE A 162 -5.04 -25.69 -27.06
CA ILE A 162 -5.91 -26.04 -28.19
C ILE A 162 -5.06 -26.51 -29.38
N PHE A 163 -4.00 -25.77 -29.71
CA PHE A 163 -3.12 -26.16 -30.81
C PHE A 163 -2.50 -27.55 -30.60
N PHE A 164 -1.98 -27.82 -29.39
CA PHE A 164 -1.37 -29.09 -29.03
C PHE A 164 -2.38 -30.26 -29.01
N SER A 165 -3.56 -30.03 -28.44
CA SER A 165 -4.59 -31.09 -28.32
C SER A 165 -5.17 -31.52 -29.67
N ILE A 166 -5.37 -30.59 -30.60
CA ILE A 166 -5.92 -30.90 -31.93
C ILE A 166 -4.83 -31.46 -32.85
N ASN A 167 -3.71 -30.74 -33.02
CA ASN A 167 -2.73 -31.08 -34.06
C ASN A 167 -1.79 -32.22 -33.67
N LEU A 168 -1.41 -32.33 -32.39
CA LEU A 168 -0.43 -33.34 -31.95
C LEU A 168 -1.09 -34.58 -31.36
N LEU A 169 -2.11 -34.40 -30.51
CA LEU A 169 -2.75 -35.53 -29.80
C LEU A 169 -3.99 -36.07 -30.49
N ASN A 170 -4.63 -35.28 -31.34
CA ASN A 170 -5.96 -35.56 -31.91
C ASN A 170 -6.97 -36.05 -30.86
N SER A 171 -6.99 -35.41 -29.68
CA SER A 171 -7.74 -35.88 -28.51
C SER A 171 -8.75 -34.83 -28.03
N PHE A 172 -10.03 -35.14 -28.18
CA PHE A 172 -11.12 -34.29 -27.70
C PHE A 172 -11.10 -34.10 -26.17
N LEU A 173 -10.68 -35.12 -25.43
CA LEU A 173 -10.60 -35.06 -23.96
C LEU A 173 -9.61 -33.96 -23.52
N PHE A 174 -8.38 -33.99 -24.04
CA PHE A 174 -7.39 -32.97 -23.68
C PHE A 174 -7.76 -31.58 -24.21
N PHE A 175 -8.40 -31.49 -25.38
CA PHE A 175 -8.97 -30.24 -25.87
C PHE A 175 -9.96 -29.62 -24.87
N SER A 176 -10.91 -30.41 -24.37
CA SER A 176 -11.88 -29.96 -23.35
C SER A 176 -11.19 -29.54 -22.05
N LEU A 177 -10.23 -30.34 -21.57
CA LEU A 177 -9.50 -30.05 -20.34
C LEU A 177 -8.68 -28.74 -20.39
N PHE A 178 -7.94 -28.49 -21.47
CA PHE A 178 -7.18 -27.25 -21.63
C PHE A 178 -8.10 -26.04 -21.82
N THR A 179 -9.21 -26.22 -22.53
CA THR A 179 -10.23 -25.18 -22.70
C THR A 179 -10.84 -24.77 -21.37
N LEU A 180 -11.22 -25.74 -20.53
CA LEU A 180 -11.75 -25.49 -19.18
C LEU A 180 -10.73 -24.78 -18.28
N LEU A 181 -9.47 -25.21 -18.28
CA LEU A 181 -8.41 -24.55 -17.51
C LEU A 181 -8.19 -23.09 -17.97
N GLY A 182 -8.08 -22.88 -19.27
CA GLY A 182 -7.85 -21.57 -19.86
C GLY A 182 -9.01 -20.62 -19.58
N MET A 183 -10.25 -21.01 -19.90
CA MET A 183 -11.45 -20.21 -19.63
C MET A 183 -11.63 -19.98 -18.12
N GLY A 184 -11.41 -21.00 -17.29
CA GLY A 184 -11.50 -20.89 -15.84
C GLY A 184 -10.52 -19.87 -15.27
N SER A 185 -9.26 -19.87 -15.74
CA SER A 185 -8.25 -18.90 -15.30
C SER A 185 -8.60 -17.45 -15.70
N ILE A 186 -9.08 -17.23 -16.93
CA ILE A 186 -9.54 -15.92 -17.40
C ILE A 186 -10.72 -15.44 -16.55
N TYR A 187 -11.72 -16.29 -16.35
CA TYR A 187 -12.89 -15.98 -15.52
C TYR A 187 -12.50 -15.61 -14.08
N LEU A 188 -11.64 -16.40 -13.44
CA LEU A 188 -11.14 -16.10 -12.10
C LEU A 188 -10.35 -14.79 -12.06
N GLY A 189 -9.57 -14.48 -13.09
CA GLY A 189 -8.86 -13.21 -13.21
C GLY A 189 -9.80 -12.01 -13.26
N ILE A 190 -10.80 -12.04 -14.15
CA ILE A 190 -11.79 -10.96 -14.34
C ILE A 190 -12.64 -10.77 -13.08
N ARG A 191 -13.18 -11.86 -12.51
CA ARG A 191 -14.07 -11.80 -11.34
C ARG A 191 -13.41 -11.12 -10.14
N ASN A 192 -12.12 -11.35 -9.93
CA ASN A 192 -11.38 -10.75 -8.82
C ASN A 192 -11.08 -9.26 -9.01
N GLN A 193 -11.16 -8.72 -10.23
CA GLN A 193 -10.99 -7.29 -10.47
C GLN A 193 -12.26 -6.50 -10.18
N ILE A 194 -13.43 -7.06 -10.45
CA ILE A 194 -14.70 -6.32 -10.45
C ILE A 194 -15.36 -6.32 -9.06
N ASN A 195 -15.29 -7.42 -8.28
CA ASN A 195 -16.28 -7.69 -7.23
C ASN A 195 -15.75 -8.03 -5.83
N ARG A 196 -14.64 -7.44 -5.35
CA ARG A 196 -14.20 -7.71 -3.96
C ARG A 196 -13.92 -6.45 -3.14
N PRO A 197 -14.65 -6.21 -2.03
CA PRO A 197 -14.15 -5.33 -0.98
C PRO A 197 -12.92 -6.02 -0.38
N MET A 198 -11.73 -5.48 -0.65
CA MET A 198 -10.48 -6.12 -0.27
C MET A 198 -10.01 -5.58 1.08
N SER A 199 -10.13 -6.41 2.12
CA SER A 199 -9.36 -6.25 3.35
C SER A 199 -7.86 -6.35 3.02
N GLN A 200 -7.09 -5.41 3.55
CA GLN A 200 -5.64 -5.46 3.52
C GLN A 200 -5.13 -5.51 4.95
N ILE A 201 -4.34 -6.52 5.27
CA ILE A 201 -3.63 -6.57 6.54
C ILE A 201 -2.49 -5.55 6.48
N PHE A 202 -2.48 -4.59 7.40
CA PHE A 202 -1.34 -3.70 7.59
C PHE A 202 -0.18 -4.48 8.21
N ALA A 203 1.03 -4.27 7.71
CA ALA A 203 2.24 -4.88 8.26
C ALA A 203 2.57 -4.35 9.66
N VAL A 204 2.07 -3.17 10.00
CA VAL A 204 2.24 -2.51 11.28
C VAL A 204 0.86 -2.16 11.84
N SER A 205 0.63 -2.38 13.14
CA SER A 205 -0.60 -1.95 13.79
C SER A 205 -0.61 -0.44 14.07
N GLN A 206 -1.80 0.15 14.15
CA GLN A 206 -1.94 1.57 14.52
C GLN A 206 -1.28 1.88 15.88
N SER A 207 -1.37 0.95 16.85
CA SER A 207 -0.78 1.12 18.19
C SER A 207 0.75 1.16 18.17
N GLN A 208 1.39 0.34 17.32
CA GLN A 208 2.84 0.37 17.13
C GLN A 208 3.30 1.71 16.56
N VAL A 209 2.57 2.25 15.57
CA VAL A 209 2.88 3.57 14.99
C VAL A 209 2.82 4.67 16.05
N TYR A 210 1.80 4.67 16.92
CA TYR A 210 1.72 5.62 18.02
C TYR A 210 2.91 5.53 18.97
N GLN A 211 3.32 4.31 19.35
CA GLN A 211 4.48 4.11 20.22
C GLN A 211 5.77 4.64 19.57
N TRP A 212 5.94 4.40 18.26
CA TRP A 212 7.10 4.90 17.52
C TRP A 212 7.12 6.41 17.40
N LEU A 213 5.99 7.05 17.13
CA LEU A 213 5.89 8.52 17.09
C LEU A 213 6.16 9.14 18.46
N ASN A 214 5.61 8.57 19.54
CA ASN A 214 5.86 9.04 20.90
C ASN A 214 7.35 8.93 21.25
N ARG A 215 7.98 7.78 20.96
CA ARG A 215 9.42 7.58 21.19
C ARG A 215 10.27 8.56 20.36
N TRP A 216 9.92 8.74 19.09
CA TRP A 216 10.58 9.72 18.22
C TRP A 216 10.47 11.13 18.78
N GLN A 217 9.27 11.54 19.19
CA GLN A 217 9.04 12.87 19.75
C GLN A 217 9.77 13.08 21.08
N GLN A 218 9.88 12.06 21.94
CA GLN A 218 10.61 12.15 23.20
C GLN A 218 12.11 12.39 22.98
N ILE A 219 12.71 11.69 22.02
CA ILE A 219 14.15 11.74 21.76
C ILE A 219 14.53 12.96 20.91
N ASN A 220 13.71 13.30 19.91
CA ASN A 220 14.05 14.29 18.87
C ASN A 220 13.38 15.66 19.07
N ARG A 221 12.75 15.92 20.23
CA ARG A 221 12.01 17.17 20.49
C ARG A 221 12.85 18.43 20.21
N SER A 222 14.14 18.41 20.52
CA SER A 222 15.05 19.56 20.41
C SER A 222 15.72 19.70 19.03
N THR A 223 15.49 18.75 18.11
CA THR A 223 16.16 18.77 16.80
C THR A 223 15.30 19.52 15.78
N ILE A 224 15.78 20.70 15.35
CA ILE A 224 15.07 21.70 14.54
C ILE A 224 14.50 21.12 13.21
N ASN A 225 15.06 20.03 12.68
CA ASN A 225 14.68 19.43 11.39
C ASN A 225 13.89 18.10 11.52
N CYS A 226 13.40 17.74 12.71
CA CYS A 226 12.72 16.45 12.95
C CYS A 226 11.38 16.58 13.70
N SER A 227 10.82 17.80 13.73
CA SER A 227 9.60 18.10 14.47
C SER A 227 8.36 17.47 13.83
N LEU A 228 7.54 16.82 14.65
CA LEU A 228 6.17 16.40 14.27
C LEU A 228 5.20 17.60 14.24
N SER A 229 5.68 18.81 13.95
CA SER A 229 4.86 20.03 13.94
C SER A 229 3.72 19.97 12.91
N TYR A 230 3.90 19.16 11.86
CA TYR A 230 2.92 18.95 10.79
C TYR A 230 1.97 17.78 11.04
N LEU A 231 2.16 17.02 12.13
CA LEU A 231 1.20 16.00 12.52
C LEU A 231 0.00 16.65 13.22
N LEU A 232 -1.19 16.48 12.65
CA LEU A 232 -2.42 17.01 13.20
C LEU A 232 -2.80 16.31 14.51
N SER A 233 -3.17 17.11 15.51
CA SER A 233 -3.74 16.60 16.76
C SER A 233 -5.22 16.27 16.59
N SER A 234 -5.84 15.67 17.60
CA SER A 234 -7.28 15.40 17.56
C SER A 234 -8.08 16.70 17.41
N PRO A 235 -9.11 16.75 16.53
CA PRO A 235 -9.91 17.96 16.27
C PRO A 235 -10.48 18.61 17.54
N ASN A 236 -10.83 17.80 18.54
CA ASN A 236 -11.45 18.26 19.79
C ASN A 236 -10.45 18.89 20.77
N THR A 237 -9.15 18.71 20.55
CA THR A 237 -8.09 19.20 21.45
C THR A 237 -7.50 20.52 20.97
N GLU A 238 -7.66 20.84 19.69
CA GLU A 238 -7.19 22.10 19.13
C GLU A 238 -8.24 23.19 19.34
N ARG A 239 -7.91 24.20 20.15
CA ARG A 239 -8.60 25.48 20.10
C ARG A 239 -8.30 26.08 18.73
N PHE A 240 -9.26 26.00 17.82
CA PHE A 240 -9.19 26.73 16.57
C PHE A 240 -9.09 28.21 16.92
N ASN A 241 -7.97 28.85 16.61
CA ASN A 241 -7.83 30.30 16.78
C ASN A 241 -8.51 30.93 15.57
N PRO A 242 -9.68 31.60 15.74
CA PRO A 242 -10.44 32.20 14.64
C PRO A 242 -9.79 33.50 14.16
N VAL A 243 -8.47 33.67 14.30
CA VAL A 243 -7.77 34.95 14.10
C VAL A 243 -7.90 35.46 12.65
N ASN A 244 -8.31 34.61 11.68
CA ASN A 244 -8.64 35.03 10.32
C ASN A 244 -10.15 35.15 10.02
N LEU A 245 -11.02 34.97 11.02
CA LEU A 245 -12.48 34.95 10.88
C LEU A 245 -13.17 36.12 11.60
N GLU A 246 -12.50 36.81 12.52
CA GLU A 246 -13.05 37.97 13.24
C GLU A 246 -13.12 39.25 12.37
N ASN A 247 -12.47 39.28 11.21
CA ASN A 247 -12.69 40.34 10.23
C ASN A 247 -13.91 39.96 9.38
N ASN A 248 -15.00 40.73 9.52
CA ASN A 248 -16.34 40.64 8.91
C ASN A 248 -16.45 40.51 7.37
N TYR A 249 -15.53 39.80 6.70
CA TYR A 249 -15.53 39.49 5.26
C TYR A 249 -15.38 37.99 5.01
N TYR A 250 -16.07 37.16 5.79
CA TYR A 250 -16.14 35.73 5.51
C TYR A 250 -17.11 35.47 4.36
N SER A 251 -16.68 35.79 3.14
CA SER A 251 -17.36 35.47 1.88
C SER A 251 -16.76 34.18 1.31
N PHE A 252 -17.60 33.25 0.89
CA PHE A 252 -17.20 32.05 0.18
C PHE A 252 -18.20 31.76 -0.94
N ASP A 253 -17.72 31.17 -2.02
CA ASP A 253 -18.55 30.87 -3.19
C ASP A 253 -19.18 29.47 -3.09
N ARG A 254 -18.62 28.60 -2.25
CA ARG A 254 -18.95 27.18 -2.15
C ARG A 254 -18.78 26.67 -0.73
N ALA A 255 -19.52 25.63 -0.35
CA ALA A 255 -19.26 24.90 0.89
C ALA A 255 -18.86 23.44 0.64
N ILE A 256 -17.92 22.95 1.44
CA ILE A 256 -17.50 21.55 1.49
C ILE A 256 -17.91 20.97 2.84
N ILE A 257 -18.80 19.98 2.79
CA ILE A 257 -19.27 19.25 3.96
C ILE A 257 -18.55 17.90 4.03
N CYS A 258 -17.74 17.73 5.08
CA CYS A 258 -16.99 16.52 5.35
C CYS A 258 -17.77 15.57 6.26
N ASP A 259 -17.63 14.27 6.06
CA ASP A 259 -18.19 13.25 6.94
C ASP A 259 -17.52 13.22 8.33
N LYS A 260 -16.24 13.61 8.42
CA LYS A 260 -15.44 13.53 9.66
C LYS A 260 -14.71 14.84 9.97
N PRO A 261 -14.68 15.28 11.25
CA PRO A 261 -13.93 16.46 11.70
C PRO A 261 -12.44 16.43 11.34
N LYS A 262 -11.82 15.25 11.35
CA LYS A 262 -10.39 15.08 11.01
C LYS A 262 -10.08 15.46 9.55
N ILE A 263 -11.03 15.28 8.64
CA ILE A 263 -10.86 15.64 7.23
C ILE A 263 -11.04 17.15 7.07
N ALA A 264 -12.08 17.72 7.68
CA ALA A 264 -12.28 19.17 7.71
C ALA A 264 -11.06 19.90 8.30
N GLN A 265 -10.55 19.45 9.45
CA GLN A 265 -9.33 19.99 10.06
C GLN A 265 -8.13 19.91 9.12
N PHE A 266 -7.94 18.77 8.44
CA PHE A 266 -6.84 18.59 7.49
C PHE A 266 -6.92 19.58 6.32
N LEU A 267 -8.10 19.77 5.73
CA LEU A 267 -8.30 20.74 4.64
C LEU A 267 -8.05 22.17 5.11
N ILE A 268 -8.58 22.52 6.29
CA ILE A 268 -8.43 23.87 6.84
C ILE A 268 -6.97 24.18 7.15
N ARG A 269 -6.25 23.26 7.79
CA ARG A 269 -4.82 23.42 8.15
C ARG A 269 -3.89 23.49 6.95
N ASN A 270 -4.29 22.90 5.83
CA ASN A 270 -3.58 23.02 4.56
C ASN A 270 -4.11 24.16 3.69
N ASN A 271 -4.79 25.17 4.27
CA ASN A 271 -5.28 26.37 3.59
C ASN A 271 -6.22 26.13 2.39
N PHE A 272 -6.80 24.93 2.26
CA PHE A 272 -7.65 24.57 1.13
C PHE A 272 -8.84 25.53 0.98
N HIS A 273 -9.45 25.89 2.13
CA HIS A 273 -10.58 26.81 2.22
C HIS A 273 -10.27 28.20 1.65
N PHE A 274 -9.05 28.68 1.85
CA PHE A 274 -8.58 29.98 1.36
C PHE A 274 -8.28 29.92 -0.14
N GLU A 275 -7.56 28.89 -0.60
CA GLU A 275 -7.17 28.75 -2.01
C GLU A 275 -8.36 28.51 -2.95
N ASN A 276 -9.43 27.87 -2.47
CA ASN A 276 -10.61 27.52 -3.27
C ASN A 276 -11.83 28.41 -3.01
N ASN A 277 -11.68 29.44 -2.16
CA ASN A 277 -12.75 30.32 -1.71
C ASN A 277 -14.00 29.55 -1.24
N CYS A 278 -13.80 28.60 -0.33
CA CYS A 278 -14.87 27.74 0.15
C CYS A 278 -14.89 27.60 1.67
N ALA A 279 -16.08 27.52 2.25
CA ALA A 279 -16.22 27.11 3.64
C ALA A 279 -16.02 25.60 3.77
N VAL A 280 -15.30 25.15 4.81
CA VAL A 280 -15.10 23.73 5.08
C VAL A 280 -15.69 23.40 6.44
N LEU A 281 -16.65 22.48 6.47
CA LEU A 281 -17.34 22.04 7.67
C LEU A 281 -17.34 20.52 7.77
N SER A 282 -17.64 19.98 8.95
CA SER A 282 -18.04 18.57 9.11
C SER A 282 -19.49 18.45 9.53
N ILE A 283 -20.14 17.33 9.20
CA ILE A 283 -21.50 17.01 9.65
C ILE A 283 -21.62 17.06 11.18
N ASP A 284 -20.55 16.70 11.91
CA ASP A 284 -20.50 16.72 13.38
C ASP A 284 -20.34 18.12 14.01
N GLY A 285 -20.40 19.21 13.22
CA GLY A 285 -20.33 20.57 13.77
C GLY A 285 -18.93 21.20 13.85
N TYR A 286 -17.91 20.62 13.21
CA TYR A 286 -16.55 21.21 13.17
C TYR A 286 -16.38 22.14 11.97
N PRO A 287 -15.69 23.30 12.10
CA PRO A 287 -15.23 23.92 13.33
C PRO A 287 -16.38 24.56 14.11
N GLN A 288 -16.45 24.31 15.41
CA GLN A 288 -17.56 24.78 16.26
C GLN A 288 -17.75 26.30 16.26
N SER A 289 -16.65 27.06 16.13
CA SER A 289 -16.68 28.52 16.19
C SER A 289 -17.43 29.17 15.03
N ILE A 290 -17.47 28.52 13.85
CA ILE A 290 -18.05 29.10 12.63
C ILE A 290 -19.25 28.32 12.10
N PHE A 291 -19.52 27.14 12.67
CA PHE A 291 -20.48 26.20 12.12
C PHE A 291 -21.88 26.80 11.97
N ASN A 292 -22.41 27.42 13.04
CA ASN A 292 -23.75 28.02 13.02
C ASN A 292 -23.83 29.17 12.01
N THR A 293 -22.82 30.04 11.99
CA THR A 293 -22.76 31.19 11.07
C THR A 293 -22.76 30.75 9.61
N VAL A 294 -21.94 29.75 9.25
CA VAL A 294 -21.88 29.23 7.89
C VAL A 294 -23.18 28.52 7.52
N MET A 295 -23.79 27.78 8.46
CA MET A 295 -25.06 27.10 8.21
C MET A 295 -26.21 28.08 7.93
N GLU A 296 -26.27 29.20 8.67
CA GLU A 296 -27.23 30.28 8.39
C GLU A 296 -27.02 30.90 7.00
N MET A 297 -25.77 31.10 6.57
CA MET A 297 -25.46 31.61 5.23
C MET A 297 -25.89 30.65 4.11
N LEU A 298 -25.70 29.34 4.32
CA LEU A 298 -26.14 28.29 3.39
C LEU A 298 -27.66 28.20 3.31
N GLN A 299 -28.37 28.35 4.43
CA GLN A 299 -29.84 28.38 4.44
C GLN A 299 -30.41 29.57 3.67
N ARG A 300 -29.72 30.72 3.69
CA ARG A 300 -30.14 31.93 2.99
C ARG A 300 -29.84 31.89 1.48
N ASN A 301 -28.83 31.12 1.07
CA ASN A 301 -28.39 31.02 -0.31
C ASN A 301 -28.28 29.54 -0.74
N PRO A 302 -29.39 28.94 -1.23
CA PRO A 302 -29.43 27.52 -1.56
C PRO A 302 -28.56 27.12 -2.77
N ASP A 303 -28.06 28.10 -3.53
CA ASP A 303 -27.21 27.88 -4.70
C ASP A 303 -25.71 27.74 -4.36
N LEU A 304 -25.32 27.86 -3.08
CA LEU A 304 -23.94 27.72 -2.54
C LEU A 304 -23.51 26.26 -2.33
#